data_AF-A0A7S3MSS7-F1
#
_entry.id   AF-A0A7S3MSS7-F1
#
_cell.length_a   1.000
_cell.length_b   1.000
_cell.length_c   1.000
_cell.angle_alpha   90.00
_cell.angle_beta   90.00
_cell.angle_gamma   90.00
#
_symmetry.space_group_name_H-M   'P 1'
#
loop_
_entity.id
_entity.type
_entity.pdbx_description
1 polymer ?
#
loop_
_entity_poly.entity_id
_entity_poly.type
_entity_poly.pdbx_seq_one_letter_code
_entity_poly.pdbx_strand_id
1 'polypeptide(L)'
;SDDLKEEKDVWADTKTRVKKADKDSIIFILNLASSLLVLSIGIYQIATLSFIVGIFTDFKFYALFAPFFYVAFGMMLLFLEIGYKVEEIYQLFKFMKLYLGRGLFHIFLAAGVTGSISATAARWIWGILLCLPGIVYLIFCCMGRREFEIRVRAVEVKDNEAQ
;
A
#
# COMPACT_ATOMS: atom_id res chain seq x y z
N SER A 1 9.04 47.17 -34.37
CA SER A 1 10.06 46.27 -33.77
C SER A 1 9.52 45.54 -32.54
N ASP A 2 8.32 45.86 -32.08
CA ASP A 2 7.70 45.22 -30.91
C ASP A 2 6.92 43.95 -31.26
N ASP A 3 6.36 43.84 -32.46
CA ASP A 3 5.67 42.63 -32.94
C ASP A 3 6.59 41.38 -32.97
N LEU A 4 7.88 41.57 -33.26
CA LEU A 4 8.89 40.51 -33.27
C LEU A 4 9.33 40.06 -31.87
N LYS A 5 9.07 40.86 -30.83
CA LYS A 5 9.28 40.46 -29.43
C LYS A 5 8.09 39.66 -28.91
N GLU A 6 6.88 40.11 -29.25
CA GLU A 6 5.64 39.44 -28.85
C GLU A 6 5.56 38.01 -29.40
N GLU A 7 5.97 37.80 -30.66
CA GLU A 7 6.00 36.47 -31.25
C GLU A 7 7.01 35.53 -30.56
N LYS A 8 8.19 36.02 -30.18
CA LYS A 8 9.22 35.20 -29.51
C LYS A 8 8.80 34.77 -28.10
N ASP A 9 8.08 35.61 -27.37
CA ASP A 9 7.61 35.30 -26.01
C ASP A 9 6.49 34.24 -26.05
N VAL A 10 5.60 34.28 -27.04
CA VAL A 10 4.56 33.25 -27.26
C VAL A 10 5.19 31.89 -27.60
N TRP A 11 6.22 31.88 -28.46
CA TRP A 11 6.93 30.63 -28.80
C TRP A 11 7.73 30.06 -27.62
N ALA A 12 8.25 30.90 -26.73
CA ALA A 12 8.92 30.47 -25.50
C ALA A 12 7.93 29.83 -24.52
N ASP A 13 6.77 30.45 -24.27
CA ASP A 13 5.73 29.91 -23.36
C ASP A 13 5.17 28.58 -23.87
N THR A 14 4.95 28.46 -25.19
CA THR A 14 4.45 27.23 -25.81
C THR A 14 5.44 26.07 -25.64
N LYS A 15 6.75 26.30 -25.80
CA LYS A 15 7.78 25.27 -25.58
C LYS A 15 7.87 24.84 -24.12
N THR A 16 7.69 25.75 -23.17
CA THR A 16 7.66 25.39 -21.74
C THR A 16 6.42 24.57 -21.37
N ARG A 17 5.25 24.90 -21.93
CA ARG A 17 4.02 24.12 -21.71
C ARG A 17 4.10 22.70 -22.27
N VAL A 18 4.62 22.54 -23.49
CA VAL A 18 4.80 21.23 -24.13
C VAL A 18 5.79 20.37 -23.33
N LYS A 19 6.93 20.92 -22.89
CA LYS A 19 7.89 20.20 -22.05
C LYS A 19 7.34 19.80 -20.68
N LYS A 20 6.39 20.57 -20.13
CA LYS A 20 5.76 20.27 -18.84
C LYS A 20 4.76 19.12 -18.99
N ALA A 21 3.90 19.15 -20.01
CA ALA A 21 2.96 18.08 -20.32
C ALA A 21 3.65 16.73 -20.65
N ASP A 22 4.81 16.79 -21.32
CA ASP A 22 5.60 15.60 -21.67
C ASP A 22 6.28 14.96 -20.45
N LYS A 23 6.78 15.78 -19.51
CA LYS A 23 7.32 15.29 -18.23
C LYS A 23 6.26 14.61 -17.37
N ASP A 24 5.06 15.17 -17.33
CA ASP A 24 3.95 14.61 -16.55
C ASP A 24 3.50 13.27 -17.15
N SER A 25 3.52 13.14 -18.48
CA SER A 25 3.18 11.89 -19.19
C SER A 25 4.20 10.76 -18.95
N ILE A 26 5.50 11.08 -18.91
CA ILE A 26 6.55 10.08 -18.66
C ILE A 26 6.48 9.57 -17.21
N ILE A 27 6.27 10.47 -16.24
CA ILE A 27 6.12 10.10 -14.83
C ILE A 27 4.89 9.22 -14.64
N PHE A 28 3.78 9.55 -15.29
CA PHE A 28 2.56 8.75 -15.29
C PHE A 28 2.80 7.32 -15.76
N ILE A 29 3.46 7.16 -16.92
CA ILE A 29 3.77 5.83 -17.49
C ILE A 29 4.67 5.02 -16.56
N LEU A 30 5.69 5.64 -15.97
CA LEU A 30 6.61 4.98 -15.04
C LEU A 30 5.88 4.51 -13.76
N ASN A 31 5.00 5.34 -13.21
CA ASN A 31 4.22 4.99 -12.03
C ASN A 31 3.22 3.85 -12.33
N LEU A 32 2.52 3.94 -13.47
CA LEU A 32 1.59 2.91 -13.91
C LEU A 32 2.32 1.57 -14.11
N ALA A 33 3.46 1.56 -14.81
CA ALA A 33 4.27 0.37 -15.01
C ALA A 33 4.78 -0.21 -13.67
N SER A 34 5.21 0.64 -12.75
CA SER A 34 5.66 0.23 -11.41
C SER A 34 4.53 -0.40 -10.61
N SER A 35 3.32 0.16 -10.66
CA SER A 35 2.14 -0.37 -9.98
C SER A 35 1.77 -1.78 -10.47
N LEU A 36 1.75 -1.97 -11.79
CA LEU A 36 1.47 -3.25 -12.44
C LEU A 36 2.54 -4.30 -12.13
N LEU A 37 3.81 -3.89 -12.08
CA LEU A 37 4.92 -4.76 -11.73
C LEU A 37 4.79 -5.28 -10.30
N VAL A 38 4.54 -4.40 -9.33
CA VAL A 38 4.36 -4.80 -7.92
C VAL A 38 3.14 -5.71 -7.75
N LEU A 39 2.03 -5.38 -8.41
CA LEU A 39 0.83 -6.22 -8.41
C LEU A 39 1.13 -7.62 -8.96
N SER A 40 1.81 -7.69 -10.10
CA SER A 40 2.16 -8.96 -10.77
C SER A 40 3.10 -9.81 -9.92
N ILE A 41 4.05 -9.20 -9.21
CA ILE A 41 4.92 -9.91 -8.25
C ILE A 41 4.08 -10.55 -7.14
N GLY A 42 3.13 -9.79 -6.57
CA GLY A 42 2.23 -10.31 -5.54
C GLY A 42 1.39 -11.49 -6.04
N ILE A 43 0.77 -11.36 -7.21
CA ILE A 43 -0.04 -12.42 -7.83
C ILE A 43 0.82 -13.65 -8.13
N TYR A 44 2.01 -13.47 -8.70
CA TYR A 44 2.95 -14.55 -8.98
C TYR A 44 3.36 -15.30 -7.71
N GLN A 45 3.67 -14.57 -6.63
CA GLN A 45 3.99 -15.19 -5.34
C GLN A 45 2.81 -15.95 -4.75
N ILE A 46 1.56 -15.49 -4.91
CA ILE A 46 0.37 -16.24 -4.50
C ILE A 46 0.23 -17.52 -5.34
N ALA A 47 0.38 -17.41 -6.66
CA ALA A 47 0.22 -18.54 -7.58
C ALA A 47 1.30 -19.62 -7.41
N THR A 48 2.51 -19.22 -7.02
CA THR A 48 3.66 -20.12 -6.77
C THR A 48 3.76 -20.57 -5.32
N LEU A 49 2.90 -20.05 -4.43
CA LEU A 49 2.86 -20.45 -3.04
C LEU A 49 2.40 -21.92 -2.98
N SER A 50 3.34 -22.84 -2.79
CA SER A 50 3.03 -24.22 -2.41
C SER A 50 2.50 -24.22 -0.98
N PHE A 51 1.20 -23.96 -0.87
CA PHE A 51 0.46 -23.60 0.35
C PHE A 51 0.59 -24.60 1.52
N ILE A 52 1.03 -25.83 1.25
CA ILE A 52 0.90 -26.95 2.19
C ILE A 52 2.25 -27.49 2.70
N VAL A 53 3.35 -27.37 1.95
CA VAL A 53 4.62 -28.08 2.29
C VAL A 53 5.71 -27.16 2.87
N GLY A 54 5.74 -25.87 2.49
CA GLY A 54 6.78 -24.92 2.92
C GLY A 54 6.47 -24.11 4.19
N ILE A 55 5.18 -23.95 4.52
CA ILE A 55 4.74 -23.10 5.65
C ILE A 55 5.12 -23.73 6.99
N PHE A 56 5.03 -25.06 7.10
CA PHE A 56 5.32 -25.79 8.35
C PHE A 56 6.81 -26.09 8.55
N THR A 57 7.60 -26.12 7.48
CA THR A 57 9.02 -26.48 7.53
C THR A 57 9.92 -25.29 7.89
N ASP A 58 9.54 -24.07 7.50
CA ASP A 58 10.40 -22.88 7.64
C ASP A 58 9.81 -21.75 8.51
N PHE A 59 8.60 -21.88 9.06
CA PHE A 59 7.92 -20.83 9.86
C PHE A 59 7.95 -19.42 9.21
N LYS A 60 8.02 -19.34 7.88
CA LYS A 60 8.09 -18.07 7.13
C LYS A 60 6.69 -17.49 6.97
N PHE A 61 6.08 -17.04 8.08
CA PHE A 61 4.83 -16.26 8.06
C PHE A 61 4.89 -15.06 7.10
N TYR A 62 6.09 -14.49 6.90
CA TYR A 62 6.34 -13.49 5.86
C TYR A 62 5.87 -13.94 4.47
N ALA A 63 6.24 -15.15 4.06
CA ALA A 63 5.95 -15.67 2.73
C ALA A 63 4.45 -15.85 2.49
N LEU A 64 3.66 -16.02 3.56
CA LEU A 64 2.21 -16.08 3.48
C LEU A 64 1.59 -14.69 3.32
N PHE A 65 2.02 -13.70 4.10
CA PHE A 65 1.36 -12.38 4.14
C PHE A 65 1.89 -11.38 3.11
N ALA A 66 3.18 -11.44 2.80
CA ALA A 66 3.83 -10.51 1.87
C ALA A 66 3.18 -10.44 0.49
N PRO A 67 2.78 -11.56 -0.14
CA PRO A 67 2.14 -11.52 -1.45
C PRO A 67 0.83 -10.72 -1.45
N PHE A 68 0.00 -10.86 -0.40
CA PHE A 68 -1.24 -10.10 -0.26
C PHE A 68 -0.98 -8.61 -0.04
N PHE A 69 0.06 -8.25 0.72
CA PHE A 69 0.47 -6.85 0.87
C PHE A 69 0.99 -6.25 -0.45
N TYR A 70 1.75 -7.00 -1.25
CA TYR A 70 2.17 -6.55 -2.57
C TYR A 70 1.00 -6.32 -3.52
N VAL A 71 0.00 -7.22 -3.52
CA VAL A 71 -1.23 -7.01 -4.31
C VAL A 71 -1.97 -5.78 -3.84
N ALA A 72 -2.21 -5.63 -2.53
CA ALA A 72 -2.91 -4.47 -1.97
C ALA A 72 -2.19 -3.15 -2.28
N PHE A 73 -0.87 -3.13 -2.15
CA PHE A 73 -0.05 -1.95 -2.45
C PHE A 73 0.00 -1.63 -3.94
N GLY A 74 0.12 -2.65 -4.80
CA GLY A 74 0.03 -2.48 -6.26
C GLY A 74 -1.31 -1.89 -6.70
N MET A 75 -2.41 -2.39 -6.13
CA MET A 75 -3.75 -1.83 -6.37
C MET A 75 -3.86 -0.37 -5.90
N MET A 76 -3.29 -0.03 -4.73
CA MET A 76 -3.29 1.33 -4.21
C MET A 76 -2.57 2.31 -5.15
N LEU A 77 -1.39 1.93 -5.64
CA LEU A 77 -0.62 2.74 -6.58
C LEU A 77 -1.35 2.91 -7.91
N LEU A 78 -1.98 1.83 -8.41
CA LEU A 78 -2.74 1.86 -9.65
C LEU A 78 -3.98 2.77 -9.54
N PHE A 79 -4.70 2.73 -8.42
CA PHE A 79 -5.83 3.63 -8.20
C PHE A 79 -5.41 5.09 -8.04
N LEU A 80 -4.27 5.35 -7.38
CA LEU A 80 -3.74 6.71 -7.27
C LEU A 80 -3.42 7.29 -8.65
N GLU A 81 -2.82 6.49 -9.53
CA GLU A 81 -2.39 6.96 -10.86
C GLU A 81 -3.57 7.13 -11.83
N ILE A 82 -4.58 6.25 -11.78
CA ILE A 82 -5.78 6.36 -12.63
C ILE A 82 -6.67 7.56 -12.23
N GLY A 83 -6.33 8.28 -11.15
CA GLY A 83 -7.11 9.42 -10.67
C GLY A 83 -8.43 8.98 -10.04
N TYR A 84 -8.48 7.75 -9.51
CA TYR A 84 -9.61 7.30 -8.69
C TYR A 84 -9.73 8.22 -7.47
N LYS A 85 -10.97 8.48 -7.01
CA LYS A 85 -11.18 9.52 -6.01
C LYS A 85 -10.40 9.16 -4.75
N VAL A 86 -9.79 10.17 -4.14
CA VAL A 86 -8.98 10.01 -2.92
C VAL A 86 -9.83 9.37 -1.80
N GLU A 87 -11.15 9.55 -1.81
CA GLU A 87 -12.11 8.85 -0.95
C GLU A 87 -12.01 7.31 -1.00
N GLU A 88 -11.69 6.70 -2.14
CA GLU A 88 -11.61 5.23 -2.26
C GLU A 88 -10.26 4.73 -1.75
N ILE A 89 -9.18 5.50 -1.96
CA ILE A 89 -7.88 5.26 -1.32
C ILE A 89 -8.03 5.37 0.21
N TYR A 90 -8.85 6.30 0.68
CA TYR A 90 -9.17 6.44 2.10
C TYR A 90 -9.83 5.17 2.68
N GLN A 91 -10.64 4.44 1.91
CA GLN A 91 -11.20 3.16 2.34
C GLN A 91 -10.12 2.08 2.54
N LEU A 92 -9.08 2.06 1.70
CA LEU A 92 -7.94 1.16 1.88
C LEU A 92 -7.12 1.53 3.14
N PHE A 93 -6.89 2.83 3.38
CA PHE A 93 -6.29 3.28 4.64
C PHE A 93 -7.21 3.07 5.85
N LYS A 94 -8.54 3.04 5.66
CA LYS A 94 -9.51 2.70 6.70
C LYS A 94 -9.27 1.28 7.20
N PHE A 95 -8.92 0.32 6.34
CA PHE A 95 -8.49 -1.02 6.76
C PHE A 95 -7.25 -0.97 7.67
N MET A 96 -6.24 -0.16 7.32
CA MET A 96 -5.04 0.05 8.13
C MET A 96 -5.31 0.80 9.46
N LYS A 97 -6.46 1.48 9.59
CA LYS A 97 -6.89 2.06 10.87
C LYS A 97 -7.52 1.03 11.81
N LEU A 98 -7.95 -0.14 11.30
CA LEU A 98 -8.53 -1.21 12.10
C LEU A 98 -7.45 -1.96 12.88
N TYR A 99 -7.81 -2.48 14.06
CA TYR A 99 -6.89 -3.31 14.85
C TYR A 99 -6.39 -4.54 14.09
N LEU A 100 -7.25 -5.16 13.26
CA LEU A 100 -6.85 -6.26 12.37
C LEU A 100 -5.76 -5.83 11.38
N GLY A 101 -6.00 -4.74 10.63
CA GLY A 101 -5.05 -4.23 9.65
C GLY A 101 -3.74 -3.80 10.27
N ARG A 102 -3.78 -3.09 11.41
CA ARG A 102 -2.57 -2.72 12.18
C ARG A 102 -1.79 -3.94 12.65
N GLY A 103 -2.48 -4.96 13.16
CA GLY A 103 -1.86 -6.20 13.62
C GLY A 103 -1.15 -6.94 12.50
N LEU A 104 -1.86 -7.16 11.38
CA LEU A 104 -1.31 -7.80 10.18
C LEU A 104 -0.13 -7.02 9.59
N PHE A 105 -0.20 -5.69 9.58
CA PHE A 105 0.89 -4.85 9.07
C PHE A 105 2.16 -4.94 9.93
N HIS A 106 2.03 -4.94 11.25
CA HIS A 106 3.17 -5.09 12.15
C HIS A 106 3.82 -6.47 12.03
N ILE A 107 3.01 -7.53 11.89
CA ILE A 107 3.51 -8.88 11.64
C ILE A 107 4.21 -8.95 10.28
N PHE A 108 3.65 -8.33 9.25
CA PHE A 108 4.28 -8.24 7.94
C PHE A 108 5.63 -7.51 8.01
N LEU A 109 5.71 -6.35 8.68
CA LEU A 109 6.97 -5.62 8.88
C LEU A 109 7.99 -6.44 9.66
N ALA A 110 7.58 -7.09 10.75
CA ALA A 110 8.44 -7.95 11.54
C ALA A 110 9.04 -9.05 10.66
N ALA A 111 8.20 -9.69 9.87
CA ALA A 111 8.59 -10.82 9.04
C ALA A 111 9.50 -10.37 7.86
N GLY A 112 9.26 -9.18 7.28
CA GLY A 112 10.13 -8.59 6.27
C GLY A 112 11.51 -8.21 6.81
N VAL A 113 11.55 -7.53 7.97
CA VAL A 113 12.81 -7.15 8.63
C VAL A 113 13.62 -8.39 9.03
N THR A 114 12.94 -9.44 9.51
CA THR A 114 13.63 -10.69 9.84
C THR A 114 14.22 -11.41 8.62
N GLY A 115 13.61 -11.25 7.44
CA GLY A 115 14.10 -11.83 6.19
C GLY A 115 15.28 -11.06 5.57
N SER A 116 15.35 -9.75 5.78
CA SER A 116 16.34 -8.88 5.13
C SER A 116 17.62 -8.63 5.95
N ILE A 117 17.55 -8.70 7.28
CA ILE A 117 18.73 -8.45 8.13
C ILE A 117 19.63 -9.69 8.18
N SER A 118 20.89 -9.52 7.78
CA SER A 118 21.92 -10.57 7.82
C SER A 118 22.38 -10.90 9.25
N ALA A 119 22.54 -9.88 10.10
CA ALA A 119 22.99 -10.03 11.47
C ALA A 119 21.93 -10.71 12.36
N THR A 120 22.24 -11.90 12.87
CA THR A 120 21.32 -12.75 13.64
C THR A 120 20.71 -12.05 14.85
N ALA A 121 21.51 -11.35 15.65
CA ALA A 121 21.00 -10.67 16.85
C ALA A 121 20.02 -9.52 16.51
N ALA A 122 20.39 -8.66 15.55
CA ALA A 122 19.55 -7.56 15.10
C ALA A 122 18.24 -8.06 14.50
N ARG A 123 18.28 -9.17 13.75
CA ARG A 123 17.10 -9.84 13.19
C ARG A 123 16.05 -10.14 14.26
N TRP A 124 16.46 -10.76 15.36
CA TRP A 124 15.56 -11.14 16.45
C TRP A 124 15.04 -9.93 17.22
N ILE A 125 15.90 -8.96 17.52
CA ILE A 125 15.52 -7.74 18.25
C ILE A 125 14.41 -6.99 17.49
N TRP A 126 14.63 -6.71 16.20
CA TRP A 126 13.64 -6.01 15.38
C TRP A 126 12.41 -6.86 15.10
N GLY A 127 12.59 -8.17 14.89
CA GLY A 127 11.49 -9.11 14.71
C GLY A 127 10.54 -9.11 15.90
N ILE A 128 11.05 -9.26 17.13
CA ILE A 128 10.25 -9.24 18.35
C ILE A 128 9.61 -7.87 18.57
N LEU A 129 10.39 -6.80 18.42
CA LEU A 129 9.91 -5.42 18.63
C LEU A 129 8.72 -5.07 17.73
N LEU A 130 8.72 -5.56 16.48
CA LEU A 130 7.63 -5.31 15.53
C LEU A 130 6.50 -6.35 15.65
N CYS A 131 6.81 -7.61 15.96
CA CYS A 131 5.82 -8.67 16.06
C CYS A 131 4.93 -8.53 17.30
N LEU A 132 5.50 -8.15 18.45
CA LEU A 132 4.80 -8.09 19.73
C LEU A 132 3.63 -7.07 19.72
N PRO A 133 3.78 -5.83 19.21
CA PRO A 133 2.66 -4.94 18.97
C PRO A 133 1.62 -5.52 18.00
N GLY A 134 2.07 -6.24 16.97
CA GLY A 134 1.19 -6.90 16.00
C GLY A 134 0.28 -7.95 16.65
N ILE A 135 0.85 -8.82 17.48
CA ILE A 135 0.12 -9.81 18.27
C ILE A 135 -0.86 -9.14 19.23
N VAL A 136 -0.43 -8.09 19.93
CA VAL A 136 -1.30 -7.32 20.85
C VAL A 136 -2.50 -6.74 20.09
N TYR A 137 -2.29 -6.16 18.91
CA TYR A 137 -3.38 -5.65 18.08
C TYR A 137 -4.33 -6.74 17.59
N LEU A 138 -3.83 -7.94 17.25
CA LEU A 138 -4.68 -9.08 16.90
C LEU A 138 -5.50 -9.58 18.09
N ILE A 139 -4.89 -9.64 19.29
CA ILE A 139 -5.61 -9.99 20.52
C ILE A 139 -6.71 -8.98 20.79
N PHE A 140 -6.43 -7.68 20.70
CA PHE A 140 -7.45 -6.63 20.82
C PHE A 140 -8.53 -6.71 19.73
N CYS A 141 -8.18 -7.12 18.51
CA CYS A 141 -9.17 -7.36 17.46
C CYS A 141 -10.11 -8.52 17.82
N CYS A 142 -9.57 -9.60 18.40
CA CYS A 142 -10.36 -10.75 18.84
C CYS A 142 -11.22 -10.45 20.07
N MET A 143 -10.68 -9.71 21.04
CA MET A 143 -11.39 -9.31 22.27
C MET A 143 -12.40 -8.18 22.04
N GLY A 144 -12.06 -7.22 21.17
CA GLY A 144 -12.84 -6.03 20.85
C GLY A 144 -13.94 -6.23 19.81
N ARG A 145 -14.26 -7.49 19.45
CA ARG A 145 -15.26 -7.85 18.42
C ARG A 145 -16.61 -7.12 18.60
N ARG A 146 -17.00 -6.79 19.84
CA ARG A 146 -18.25 -6.04 20.14
C ARG A 146 -18.16 -4.53 19.89
N GLU A 147 -17.04 -3.87 20.18
CA GLU A 147 -16.91 -2.42 19.95
C GLU A 147 -16.73 -2.10 18.46
N PHE A 148 -16.11 -3.02 17.72
CA PHE A 148 -15.90 -2.90 16.29
C PHE A 148 -17.23 -2.91 15.50
N GLU A 149 -18.13 -3.85 15.84
CA GLU A 149 -19.46 -3.93 15.22
C GLU A 149 -20.29 -2.66 15.48
N ILE A 150 -20.19 -2.10 16.70
CA ILE A 150 -20.90 -0.89 17.08
C ILE A 150 -20.34 0.34 16.35
N ARG A 151 -19.02 0.47 16.24
CA ARG A 151 -18.40 1.64 15.58
C ARG A 151 -18.53 1.60 14.06
N VAL A 152 -18.47 0.42 13.43
CA VAL A 152 -18.70 0.28 11.99
C VAL A 152 -20.15 0.66 11.66
N ARG A 153 -21.13 0.14 12.41
CA ARG A 153 -22.54 0.53 12.24
C ARG A 153 -22.77 2.02 12.51
N ALA A 154 -22.10 2.60 13.51
CA ALA A 154 -22.22 4.03 13.80
C ALA A 154 -21.64 4.93 12.68
N VAL A 155 -20.62 4.47 11.96
CA VAL A 155 -20.08 5.19 10.79
C VAL A 155 -21.01 5.03 9.59
N GLU A 156 -21.56 3.84 9.34
CA GLU A 156 -22.54 3.61 8.26
C GLU A 156 -23.82 4.44 8.43
N VAL A 157 -24.30 4.59 9.67
CA VAL A 157 -25.48 5.43 9.96
C VAL A 157 -25.18 6.91 9.66
N LYS A 158 -24.01 7.42 10.04
CA LYS A 158 -23.63 8.81 9.77
C LYS A 158 -23.44 9.11 8.28
N ASP A 159 -22.89 8.17 7.51
CA ASP A 159 -22.70 8.35 6.08
C ASP A 159 -24.04 8.32 5.33
N ASN A 160 -25.04 7.56 5.82
CA ASN A 160 -26.40 7.54 5.27
C ASN A 160 -27.24 8.77 5.65
N GLU A 161 -26.97 9.41 6.80
CA GLU A 161 -27.62 10.66 7.20
C GLU A 161 -27.05 11.91 6.49
N ALA A 162 -25.86 11.79 5.90
CA ALA A 162 -25.17 12.87 5.18
C ALA A 162 -25.44 12.89 3.67
N GLN A 163 -26.15 11.89 3.15
CA GLN A 163 -26.64 11.81 1.75
C GLN A 163 -28.12 12.21 1.67
#